data_AF-A0A8T2SYK0-F1
#
_entry.id   AF-A0A8T2SYK0-F1
#
_cell.length_a   1.000
_cell.length_b   1.000
_cell.length_c   1.000
_cell.angle_alpha   90.00
_cell.angle_beta   90.00
_cell.angle_gamma   90.00
#
_symmetry.space_group_name_H-M   'P 1'
#
loop_
_entity.id
_entity.type
_entity.pdbx_description
1 polymer ?
#
loop_
_entity_poly.entity_id
_entity_poly.type
_entity_poly.pdbx_seq_one_letter_code
_entity_poly.pdbx_strand_id
1 'polypeptide(L)'
;MGNTSLSRMNNQESVDNQVFSSYEEACGNDPDVERFDEKLQIRIGRVLSSMGGGGEEFSFSFDSLKEVTTSLLELDGDVMEVILEFKEDVWKSKEVFLLVKEFFDNSLATLEFCTAAESSIKNAKESQSFLQIALNSVPRGRDPNGNEIRSILSALELFRSASNPFGETFVEKFKAVYARHIEMLRRLGEQKKKLDRKLKQVSMWRKVSAILLGAAAAAVVICSIVAAAVASPPVAAALAAAASLPLGSMGSWAKSLWRKYEDEVKAERQLINDMQFRTKVVLHDLETINRLAASIQAEFKRILHDANFLDEHRDASALTLVVEDIASKSSCFMKALDDLLSHVDHVGKRIRQSRTIILQKIADYTKS
;
A
#
# COMPACT_ATOMS: atom_id res chain seq x y z
N MET A 1 -14.97 8.63 -45.39
CA MET A 1 -14.36 8.22 -44.09
C MET A 1 -15.11 8.78 -42.86
N GLY A 2 -16.37 9.23 -42.97
CA GLY A 2 -17.11 9.86 -41.84
C GLY A 2 -18.06 8.95 -41.04
N ASN A 3 -18.35 7.73 -41.50
CA ASN A 3 -19.37 6.87 -40.84
C ASN A 3 -18.79 5.95 -39.75
N THR A 4 -17.48 5.73 -39.72
CA THR A 4 -16.82 4.81 -38.77
C THR A 4 -16.55 5.46 -37.41
N SER A 5 -16.44 6.79 -37.35
CA SER A 5 -16.24 7.56 -36.12
C SER A 5 -17.55 7.80 -35.37
N LEU A 6 -18.63 8.12 -36.08
CA LEU A 6 -19.98 8.27 -35.50
C LEU A 6 -20.52 6.96 -34.90
N SER A 7 -20.28 5.83 -35.56
CA SER A 7 -20.67 4.50 -35.06
C SER A 7 -19.84 4.06 -33.84
N ARG A 8 -18.59 4.53 -33.72
CA ARG A 8 -17.74 4.29 -32.54
C ARG A 8 -18.17 5.14 -31.34
N MET A 9 -18.56 6.38 -31.58
CA MET A 9 -19.10 7.29 -30.54
C MET A 9 -20.46 6.79 -30.02
N ASN A 10 -21.39 6.43 -30.91
CA ASN A 10 -22.69 5.86 -30.51
C ASN A 10 -22.56 4.54 -29.75
N ASN A 11 -21.60 3.68 -30.13
CA ASN A 11 -21.37 2.43 -29.40
C ASN A 11 -20.82 2.68 -28.00
N GLN A 12 -19.88 3.63 -27.84
CA GLN A 12 -19.31 3.98 -26.54
C GLN A 12 -20.38 4.59 -25.62
N GLU A 13 -21.19 5.51 -26.14
CA GLU A 13 -22.30 6.15 -25.42
C GLU A 13 -23.39 5.15 -25.01
N SER A 14 -23.66 4.13 -25.84
CA SER A 14 -24.60 3.06 -25.49
C SER A 14 -24.07 2.12 -24.40
N VAL A 15 -22.76 1.85 -24.39
CA VAL A 15 -22.10 0.99 -23.39
C VAL A 15 -22.03 1.71 -22.05
N ASP A 16 -21.69 3.00 -22.05
CA ASP A 16 -21.64 3.82 -20.84
C ASP A 16 -23.05 3.93 -20.22
N ASN A 17 -24.09 4.20 -21.02
CA ASN A 17 -25.48 4.23 -20.55
C ASN A 17 -25.97 2.88 -19.99
N GLN A 18 -25.53 1.77 -20.58
CA GLN A 18 -25.91 0.43 -20.10
C GLN A 18 -25.24 0.09 -18.76
N VAL A 19 -24.01 0.55 -18.53
CA VAL A 19 -23.31 0.39 -17.25
C VAL A 19 -23.93 1.27 -16.16
N PHE A 20 -24.29 2.52 -16.48
CA PHE A 20 -24.99 3.42 -15.55
C PHE A 20 -26.36 2.87 -15.16
N SER A 21 -27.15 2.41 -16.13
CA SER A 21 -28.45 1.78 -15.88
C SER A 21 -28.34 0.52 -15.01
N SER A 22 -27.30 -0.30 -15.22
CA SER A 22 -27.07 -1.49 -14.38
C SER A 22 -26.61 -1.14 -12.96
N TYR A 23 -25.95 0.01 -12.77
CA TYR A 23 -25.52 0.48 -11.46
C TYR A 23 -26.68 1.12 -10.69
N GLU A 24 -27.49 1.97 -11.32
CA GLU A 24 -28.73 2.51 -10.71
C GLU A 24 -29.71 1.39 -10.33
N GLU A 25 -29.85 0.37 -11.17
CA GLU A 25 -30.66 -0.80 -10.85
C GLU A 25 -30.07 -1.60 -9.68
N ALA A 26 -28.74 -1.65 -9.53
CA ALA A 26 -28.10 -2.27 -8.37
C ALA A 26 -28.31 -1.45 -7.09
N CYS A 27 -28.23 -0.11 -7.15
CA CYS A 27 -28.57 0.77 -6.03
C CYS A 27 -30.03 0.62 -5.60
N GLY A 28 -30.96 0.44 -6.54
CA GLY A 28 -32.38 0.27 -6.20
C GLY A 28 -32.76 -1.10 -5.62
N ASN A 29 -31.90 -2.12 -5.79
CA ASN A 29 -32.20 -3.51 -5.42
C ASN A 29 -31.38 -4.01 -4.22
N ASP A 30 -30.24 -3.40 -3.93
CA ASP A 30 -29.34 -3.81 -2.86
C ASP A 30 -29.14 -2.65 -1.86
N PRO A 31 -29.67 -2.78 -0.61
CA PRO A 31 -29.61 -1.73 0.40
C PRO A 31 -28.18 -1.33 0.79
N ASP A 32 -27.24 -2.28 0.69
CA ASP A 32 -25.85 -1.96 0.95
C ASP A 32 -25.34 -1.09 -0.21
N VAL A 33 -25.69 -1.39 -1.47
CA VAL A 33 -25.14 -0.68 -2.66
C VAL A 33 -25.66 0.75 -2.69
N GLU A 34 -26.92 0.95 -2.32
CA GLU A 34 -27.54 2.25 -2.05
C GLU A 34 -26.73 3.05 -1.02
N ARG A 35 -26.40 2.43 0.12
CA ARG A 35 -25.65 3.08 1.21
C ARG A 35 -24.21 3.43 0.81
N PHE A 36 -23.59 2.63 -0.06
CA PHE A 36 -22.29 2.96 -0.64
C PHE A 36 -22.40 4.17 -1.59
N ASP A 37 -23.41 4.20 -2.46
CA ASP A 37 -23.65 5.31 -3.38
C ASP A 37 -23.93 6.61 -2.62
N GLU A 38 -24.79 6.61 -1.60
CA GLU A 38 -25.04 7.80 -0.76
C GLU A 38 -23.75 8.38 -0.18
N LYS A 39 -22.88 7.53 0.37
CA LYS A 39 -21.58 7.95 0.91
C LYS A 39 -20.65 8.45 -0.19
N LEU A 40 -20.66 7.83 -1.37
CA LEU A 40 -19.87 8.23 -2.53
C LEU A 40 -20.30 9.61 -3.03
N GLN A 41 -21.60 9.85 -3.21
CA GLN A 41 -22.18 11.13 -3.67
C GLN A 41 -21.87 12.27 -2.70
N ILE A 42 -22.04 12.07 -1.39
CA ILE A 42 -21.68 13.06 -0.36
C ILE A 42 -20.20 13.45 -0.48
N ARG A 43 -19.33 12.49 -0.76
CA ARG A 43 -17.88 12.72 -0.84
C ARG A 43 -17.47 13.40 -2.14
N ILE A 44 -18.04 12.99 -3.27
CA ILE A 44 -17.87 13.68 -4.56
C ILE A 44 -18.29 15.15 -4.41
N GLY A 45 -19.43 15.41 -3.77
CA GLY A 45 -19.89 16.76 -3.47
C GLY A 45 -18.90 17.58 -2.64
N ARG A 46 -18.25 16.96 -1.65
CA ARG A 46 -17.21 17.60 -0.81
C ARG A 46 -15.93 17.93 -1.59
N VAL A 47 -15.49 17.01 -2.46
CA VAL A 47 -14.31 17.21 -3.34
C VAL A 47 -14.58 18.34 -4.35
N LEU A 48 -15.73 18.30 -5.02
CA LEU A 48 -16.15 19.35 -5.97
C LEU A 48 -16.27 20.72 -5.29
N SER A 49 -16.83 20.76 -4.08
CA SER A 49 -16.95 22.00 -3.29
C SER A 49 -15.58 22.55 -2.86
N SER A 50 -14.59 21.69 -2.61
CA SER A 50 -13.22 22.10 -2.27
C SER A 50 -12.43 22.63 -3.47
N MET A 51 -12.87 22.33 -4.69
CA MET A 51 -12.21 22.73 -5.94
C MET A 51 -12.73 24.05 -6.53
N GLY A 52 -13.83 24.60 -6.00
CA GLY A 52 -14.25 26.00 -6.20
C GLY A 52 -14.31 26.51 -7.64
N GLY A 53 -15.37 26.18 -8.37
CA GLY A 53 -15.75 26.83 -9.63
C GLY A 53 -17.07 26.27 -10.17
N GLY A 54 -18.14 27.07 -10.09
CA GLY A 54 -19.51 26.62 -10.28
C GLY A 54 -19.89 26.20 -11.71
N GLY A 55 -20.91 25.34 -11.74
CA GLY A 55 -21.90 25.18 -12.82
C GLY A 55 -21.38 24.79 -14.20
N GLU A 56 -21.41 23.49 -14.50
CA GLU A 56 -22.03 22.90 -15.70
C GLU A 56 -21.83 21.38 -15.67
N GLU A 57 -22.78 20.64 -16.24
CA GLU A 57 -22.84 19.18 -16.31
C GLU A 57 -21.55 18.61 -16.90
N PHE A 58 -20.70 18.02 -16.05
CA PHE A 58 -19.56 17.26 -16.51
C PHE A 58 -20.03 15.84 -16.86
N SER A 59 -20.11 15.53 -18.15
CA SER A 59 -20.17 14.14 -18.62
C SER A 59 -18.86 13.45 -18.23
N PHE A 60 -18.89 12.60 -17.21
CA PHE A 60 -17.70 11.89 -16.75
C PHE A 60 -17.33 10.76 -17.73
N SER A 61 -16.13 10.82 -18.29
CA SER A 61 -15.53 9.70 -19.04
C SER A 61 -15.20 8.54 -18.09
N PHE A 62 -15.24 7.28 -18.57
CA PHE A 62 -14.77 6.11 -17.82
C PHE A 62 -13.33 6.25 -17.31
N ASP A 63 -12.47 6.94 -18.06
CA ASP A 63 -11.10 7.23 -17.61
C ASP A 63 -11.09 8.22 -16.44
N SER A 64 -11.99 9.22 -16.46
CA SER A 64 -12.19 10.16 -15.34
C SER A 64 -12.81 9.47 -14.14
N LEU A 65 -13.74 8.53 -14.34
CA LEU A 65 -14.35 7.76 -13.25
C LEU A 65 -13.34 6.79 -12.63
N LYS A 66 -12.51 6.14 -13.43
CA LYS A 66 -11.38 5.32 -12.98
C LYS A 66 -10.33 6.15 -12.25
N GLU A 67 -10.03 7.35 -12.73
CA GLU A 67 -9.10 8.29 -12.09
C GLU A 67 -9.68 8.86 -10.78
N VAL A 68 -10.97 9.15 -10.73
CA VAL A 68 -11.70 9.56 -9.50
C VAL A 68 -11.78 8.40 -8.52
N THR A 69 -12.07 7.18 -8.97
CA THR A 69 -12.11 5.98 -8.11
C THR A 69 -10.71 5.65 -7.58
N THR A 70 -9.68 5.74 -8.43
CA THR A 70 -8.29 5.56 -8.02
C THR A 70 -7.88 6.65 -7.04
N SER A 71 -8.26 7.90 -7.27
CA SER A 71 -8.04 9.02 -6.35
C SER A 71 -8.80 8.82 -5.02
N LEU A 72 -10.04 8.33 -5.04
CA LEU A 72 -10.84 8.00 -3.84
C LEU A 72 -10.20 6.86 -3.01
N LEU A 73 -9.70 5.83 -3.69
CA LEU A 73 -8.99 4.69 -3.09
C LEU A 73 -7.61 5.08 -2.56
N GLU A 74 -6.97 6.06 -3.19
CA GLU A 74 -5.70 6.65 -2.77
C GLU A 74 -5.83 7.62 -1.61
N LEU A 75 -6.99 8.26 -1.43
CA LEU A 75 -7.15 9.39 -0.51
C LEU A 75 -7.83 9.06 0.83
N ASP A 76 -8.50 7.91 1.01
CA ASP A 76 -9.34 7.80 2.21
C ASP A 76 -9.42 6.45 2.94
N GLY A 77 -9.52 6.54 4.27
CA GLY A 77 -9.78 5.44 5.20
C GLY A 77 -11.23 4.97 5.19
N ASP A 78 -12.21 5.87 5.05
CA ASP A 78 -13.64 5.54 5.06
C ASP A 78 -14.09 4.84 3.78
N VAL A 79 -13.52 5.18 2.61
CA VAL A 79 -13.82 4.47 1.35
C VAL A 79 -13.31 3.03 1.43
N MET A 80 -12.11 2.85 1.99
CA MET A 80 -11.55 1.54 2.25
C MET A 80 -12.38 0.76 3.27
N GLU A 81 -12.78 1.43 4.35
CA GLU A 81 -13.60 0.83 5.41
C GLU A 81 -14.93 0.37 4.84
N VAL A 82 -15.61 1.17 4.01
CA VAL A 82 -16.86 0.74 3.37
C VAL A 82 -16.62 -0.39 2.39
N ILE A 83 -15.58 -0.37 1.54
CA ILE A 83 -15.28 -1.48 0.62
C ILE A 83 -14.94 -2.78 1.36
N LEU A 84 -14.28 -2.68 2.52
CA LEU A 84 -13.95 -3.83 3.36
C LEU A 84 -15.18 -4.31 4.17
N GLU A 85 -16.00 -3.42 4.71
CA GLU A 85 -17.25 -3.72 5.44
C GLU A 85 -18.25 -4.41 4.52
N PHE A 86 -18.43 -3.92 3.30
CA PHE A 86 -19.29 -4.55 2.29
C PHE A 86 -18.90 -5.97 1.92
N LYS A 87 -17.65 -6.34 2.21
CA LYS A 87 -17.07 -7.61 1.78
C LYS A 87 -16.80 -8.54 2.94
N GLU A 88 -17.17 -8.22 4.18
CA GLU A 88 -16.90 -9.10 5.34
C GLU A 88 -17.45 -10.52 5.10
N ASP A 89 -18.63 -10.62 4.47
CA ASP A 89 -19.29 -11.89 4.12
C ASP A 89 -18.59 -12.68 3.00
N VAL A 90 -17.74 -12.03 2.22
CA VAL A 90 -17.00 -12.63 1.09
C VAL A 90 -15.67 -13.24 1.56
N TRP A 91 -15.16 -12.82 2.72
CA TRP A 91 -13.90 -13.32 3.26
C TRP A 91 -14.09 -14.63 4.03
N LYS A 92 -13.70 -15.76 3.44
CA LYS A 92 -13.75 -17.07 4.12
C LYS A 92 -12.74 -17.22 5.26
N SER A 93 -11.73 -16.33 5.31
CA SER A 93 -10.69 -16.31 6.34
C SER A 93 -10.68 -14.97 7.06
N LYS A 94 -11.26 -14.95 8.27
CA LYS A 94 -11.33 -13.77 9.14
C LYS A 94 -9.93 -13.24 9.47
N GLU A 95 -8.94 -14.13 9.61
CA GLU A 95 -7.56 -13.71 9.87
C GLU A 95 -6.92 -12.98 8.70
N VAL A 96 -7.21 -13.39 7.47
CA VAL A 96 -6.69 -12.70 6.27
C VAL A 96 -7.36 -11.35 6.13
N PHE A 97 -8.67 -11.26 6.36
CA PHE A 97 -9.41 -9.99 6.37
C PHE A 97 -8.84 -8.97 7.36
N LEU A 98 -8.60 -9.38 8.61
CA LEU A 98 -8.03 -8.49 9.63
C LEU A 98 -6.63 -7.99 9.26
N LEU A 99 -5.82 -8.81 8.60
CA LEU A 99 -4.50 -8.40 8.10
C LEU A 99 -4.60 -7.43 6.92
N VAL A 100 -5.62 -7.57 6.09
CA VAL A 100 -5.90 -6.63 5.00
C VAL A 100 -6.29 -5.27 5.59
N LYS A 101 -7.20 -5.23 6.58
CA LYS A 101 -7.55 -3.96 7.27
C LYS A 101 -6.30 -3.31 7.89
N GLU A 102 -5.53 -4.08 8.64
CA GLU A 102 -4.27 -3.61 9.24
C GLU A 102 -3.25 -3.13 8.19
N PHE A 103 -3.18 -3.75 7.00
CA PHE A 103 -2.34 -3.27 5.89
C PHE A 103 -2.71 -1.85 5.48
N PHE A 104 -4.01 -1.61 5.29
CA PHE A 104 -4.50 -0.32 4.85
C PHE A 104 -4.37 0.74 5.94
N ASP A 105 -4.63 0.40 7.21
CA ASP A 105 -4.44 1.30 8.34
C ASP A 105 -2.97 1.71 8.49
N ASN A 106 -2.05 0.75 8.39
CA ASN A 106 -0.62 1.02 8.42
C ASN A 106 -0.18 1.86 7.21
N SER A 107 -0.77 1.61 6.03
CA SER A 107 -0.49 2.41 4.83
C SER A 107 -0.93 3.87 5.01
N LEU A 108 -2.09 4.11 5.62
CA LEU A 108 -2.61 5.45 5.89
C LEU A 108 -1.73 6.18 6.91
N ALA A 109 -1.41 5.52 8.03
CA ALA A 109 -0.48 6.07 9.02
C ALA A 109 0.89 6.42 8.41
N THR A 110 1.35 5.66 7.40
CA THR A 110 2.58 5.96 6.68
C THR A 110 2.46 7.22 5.83
N LEU A 111 1.32 7.41 5.15
CA LEU A 111 1.05 8.63 4.37
C LEU A 111 0.98 9.87 5.26
N GLU A 112 0.30 9.77 6.41
CA GLU A 112 0.25 10.84 7.41
C GLU A 112 1.64 11.21 7.92
N PHE A 113 2.48 10.20 8.18
CA PHE A 113 3.89 10.42 8.51
C PHE A 113 4.64 11.11 7.37
N CYS A 114 4.47 10.68 6.11
CA CYS A 114 5.09 11.32 4.96
C CYS A 114 4.69 12.81 4.85
N THR A 115 3.41 13.15 5.03
CA THR A 115 2.94 14.54 5.02
C THR A 115 3.54 15.37 6.15
N ALA A 116 3.64 14.80 7.36
CA ALA A 116 4.28 15.45 8.49
C ALA A 116 5.80 15.65 8.27
N ALA A 117 6.46 14.65 7.67
CA ALA A 117 7.87 14.71 7.31
C ALA A 117 8.11 15.78 6.24
N GLU A 118 7.31 15.81 5.17
CA GLU A 118 7.36 16.80 4.10
C GLU A 118 7.23 18.23 4.65
N SER A 119 6.26 18.46 5.53
CA SER A 119 6.07 19.77 6.17
C SER A 119 7.28 20.17 7.02
N SER A 120 7.84 19.22 7.78
CA SER A 120 9.04 19.46 8.60
C SER A 120 10.26 19.80 7.74
N ILE A 121 10.43 19.10 6.61
CA ILE A 121 11.51 19.32 5.65
C ILE A 121 11.36 20.69 4.96
N LYS A 122 10.15 21.06 4.53
CA LYS A 122 9.89 22.38 3.91
C LYS A 122 10.19 23.51 4.88
N ASN A 123 9.71 23.42 6.12
CA ASN A 123 10.01 24.40 7.17
C ASN A 123 11.51 24.50 7.44
N ALA A 124 12.23 23.38 7.41
CA ALA A 124 13.68 23.37 7.52
C ALA A 124 14.33 24.14 6.37
N LYS A 125 13.93 23.88 5.12
CA LYS A 125 14.46 24.58 3.94
C LYS A 125 14.19 26.09 4.00
N GLU A 126 12.98 26.48 4.40
CA GLU A 126 12.60 27.89 4.54
C GLU A 126 13.45 28.60 5.59
N SER A 127 13.61 27.98 6.77
CA SER A 127 14.44 28.51 7.87
C SER A 127 15.91 28.70 7.46
N GLN A 128 16.36 27.94 6.46
CA GLN A 128 17.75 27.86 6.02
C GLN A 128 18.05 28.74 4.82
N SER A 129 17.01 29.22 4.14
CA SER A 129 17.12 30.13 3.00
C SER A 129 17.86 31.43 3.37
N PHE A 130 17.61 31.96 4.57
CA PHE A 130 18.28 33.16 5.06
C PHE A 130 19.79 32.97 5.21
N LEU A 131 20.23 31.83 5.74
CA LEU A 131 21.65 31.51 5.87
C LEU A 131 22.31 31.40 4.49
N GLN A 132 21.67 30.69 3.55
CA GLN A 132 22.17 30.56 2.18
C GLN A 132 22.32 31.93 1.49
N ILE A 133 21.33 32.83 1.64
CA ILE A 133 21.36 34.19 1.07
C ILE A 133 22.54 34.99 1.65
N ALA A 134 22.72 34.96 2.97
CA ALA A 134 23.80 35.67 3.63
C ALA A 134 25.18 35.16 3.20
N LEU A 135 25.36 33.83 3.10
CA LEU A 135 26.61 33.22 2.65
C LEU A 135 26.93 33.55 1.19
N ASN A 136 25.93 33.58 0.31
CA ASN A 136 26.11 33.92 -1.11
C ASN A 136 26.41 35.41 -1.35
N SER A 137 26.17 36.27 -0.34
CA SER A 137 26.48 37.70 -0.44
C SER A 137 27.96 38.03 -0.30
N VAL A 138 28.78 37.09 0.20
CA VAL A 138 30.23 37.26 0.33
C VAL A 138 30.92 36.94 -1.01
N PRO A 139 31.59 37.91 -1.66
CA PRO A 139 32.28 37.66 -2.92
C PRO A 139 33.47 36.71 -2.72
N ARG A 140 33.61 35.72 -3.59
CA ARG A 140 34.76 34.80 -3.57
C ARG A 140 36.06 35.55 -3.88
N GLY A 141 37.11 35.29 -3.10
CA GLY A 141 38.46 35.81 -3.36
C GLY A 141 38.77 37.18 -2.74
N ARG A 142 37.95 37.67 -1.82
CA ARG A 142 38.30 38.80 -0.94
C ARG A 142 37.76 38.59 0.48
N ASP A 143 38.35 39.31 1.44
CA ASP A 143 37.81 39.31 2.80
C ASP A 143 36.43 39.98 2.85
N PRO A 144 35.49 39.42 3.62
CA PRO A 144 34.16 40.00 3.81
C PRO A 144 34.24 41.34 4.53
N ASN A 145 33.44 42.31 4.11
CA ASN A 145 33.35 43.62 4.76
C ASN A 145 32.46 43.54 6.02
N GLY A 146 32.50 44.57 6.87
CA GLY A 146 31.75 44.59 8.12
C GLY A 146 30.22 44.46 7.98
N ASN A 147 29.63 44.86 6.84
CA ASN A 147 28.18 44.68 6.59
C ASN A 147 27.86 43.21 6.27
N GLU A 148 28.67 42.58 5.43
CA GLU A 148 28.55 41.16 5.05
C GLU A 148 28.67 40.26 6.26
N ILE A 149 29.64 40.54 7.14
CA ILE A 149 29.84 39.80 8.40
C ILE A 149 28.62 39.94 9.31
N ARG A 150 28.08 41.15 9.47
CA ARG A 150 26.86 41.37 10.26
C ARG A 150 25.66 40.62 9.70
N SER A 151 25.53 40.57 8.38
CA SER A 151 24.47 39.83 7.70
C SER A 151 24.55 38.33 7.99
N ILE A 152 25.75 37.74 7.88
CA ILE A 152 26.00 36.33 8.19
C ILE A 152 25.71 36.01 9.65
N LEU A 153 26.22 36.82 10.59
CA LEU A 153 25.97 36.61 12.02
C LEU A 153 24.47 36.67 12.34
N SER A 154 23.75 37.63 11.76
CA SER A 154 22.30 37.73 11.93
C SER A 154 21.56 36.50 11.36
N ALA A 155 22.00 35.99 10.21
CA ALA A 155 21.43 34.79 9.62
C ALA A 155 21.75 33.52 10.44
N LEU A 156 22.92 33.45 11.07
CA LEU A 156 23.30 32.38 11.98
C LEU A 156 22.51 32.41 13.30
N GLU A 157 22.18 33.60 13.82
CA GLU A 157 21.27 33.74 14.97
C GLU A 157 19.86 33.23 14.64
N LEU A 158 19.35 33.53 13.44
CA LEU A 158 18.08 32.99 12.95
C LEU A 158 18.15 31.47 12.76
N PHE A 159 19.23 30.95 12.18
CA PHE A 159 19.47 29.51 12.05
C PHE A 159 19.47 28.81 13.42
N ARG A 160 20.11 29.41 14.42
CA ARG A 160 20.19 28.87 15.80
C ARG A 160 18.83 28.89 16.49
N SER A 161 18.03 29.93 16.20
CA SER A 161 16.68 30.08 16.71
C SER A 161 15.69 29.14 16.01
N ALA A 162 15.99 28.73 14.78
CA ALA A 162 15.23 27.69 14.08
C ALA A 162 15.37 26.37 14.84
N SER A 163 14.22 25.82 15.28
CA SER A 163 14.19 24.54 15.98
C SER A 163 14.77 23.42 15.10
N ASN A 164 15.31 22.37 15.75
CA ASN A 164 15.75 21.15 15.07
C ASN A 164 14.64 20.66 14.11
N PRO A 165 14.91 20.52 12.80
CA PRO A 165 13.90 20.15 11.82
C PRO A 165 13.32 18.75 12.03
N PHE A 166 13.98 17.90 12.82
CA PHE A 166 13.50 16.58 13.23
C PHE A 166 13.42 16.50 14.76
N GLY A 167 12.52 17.31 15.33
CA GLY A 167 12.22 17.32 16.77
C GLY A 167 11.47 16.06 17.26
N GLU A 168 11.06 16.09 18.52
CA GLU A 168 10.44 14.94 19.21
C GLU A 168 9.22 14.40 18.45
N THR A 169 8.35 15.28 17.96
CA THR A 169 7.13 14.88 17.23
C THR A 169 7.43 14.07 15.96
N PHE A 170 8.50 14.41 15.22
CA PHE A 170 8.91 13.64 14.04
C PHE A 170 9.37 12.23 14.46
N VAL A 171 10.22 12.18 15.49
CA VAL A 171 10.79 10.92 16.01
C VAL A 171 9.70 10.00 16.56
N GLU A 172 8.72 10.55 17.28
CA GLU A 172 7.57 9.81 17.81
C GLU A 172 6.73 9.21 16.69
N LYS A 173 6.34 10.02 15.69
CA LYS A 173 5.58 9.54 14.52
C LYS A 173 6.35 8.47 13.74
N PHE A 174 7.64 8.68 13.52
CA PHE A 174 8.51 7.72 12.87
C PHE A 174 8.53 6.38 13.62
N LYS A 175 8.80 6.40 14.93
CA LYS A 175 8.85 5.19 15.77
C LYS A 175 7.52 4.45 15.77
N ALA A 176 6.41 5.19 15.84
CA ALA A 176 5.07 4.60 15.81
C ALA A 176 4.79 3.87 14.49
N VAL A 177 5.08 4.49 13.35
CA VAL A 177 4.90 3.88 12.02
C VAL A 177 5.86 2.70 11.81
N TYR A 178 7.12 2.82 12.23
CA TYR A 178 8.10 1.74 12.13
C TYR A 178 7.68 0.51 12.94
N ALA A 179 7.24 0.71 14.19
CA ALA A 179 6.76 -0.37 15.06
C ALA A 179 5.53 -1.09 14.47
N ARG A 180 4.57 -0.32 13.90
CA ARG A 180 3.40 -0.87 13.21
C ARG A 180 3.78 -1.80 12.06
N HIS A 181 4.74 -1.41 11.21
CA HIS A 181 5.19 -2.25 10.08
C HIS A 181 5.97 -3.49 10.51
N ILE A 182 6.77 -3.41 11.59
CA ILE A 182 7.45 -4.58 12.16
C ILE A 182 6.42 -5.61 12.66
N GLU A 183 5.43 -5.15 13.41
CA GLU A 183 4.37 -6.00 13.94
C GLU A 183 3.54 -6.62 12.80
N MET A 184 3.19 -5.81 11.80
CA MET A 184 2.52 -6.30 10.61
C MET A 184 3.32 -7.39 9.89
N LEU A 185 4.63 -7.19 9.70
CA LEU A 185 5.50 -8.15 9.03
C LEU A 185 5.54 -9.48 9.79
N ARG A 186 5.54 -9.43 11.13
CA ARG A 186 5.47 -10.60 12.00
C ARG A 186 4.15 -11.36 11.80
N ARG A 187 3.01 -10.67 11.87
CA ARG A 187 1.68 -11.28 11.72
C ARG A 187 1.45 -11.86 10.33
N LEU A 188 1.87 -11.16 9.27
CA LEU A 188 1.86 -11.67 7.90
C LEU A 188 2.71 -12.94 7.78
N GLY A 189 3.90 -12.95 8.40
CA GLY A 189 4.77 -14.12 8.42
C GLY A 189 4.16 -15.33 9.12
N GLU A 190 3.44 -15.12 10.22
CA GLU A 190 2.72 -16.19 10.93
C GLU A 190 1.56 -16.75 10.12
N GLN A 191 0.76 -15.88 9.50
CA GLN A 191 -0.35 -16.34 8.65
C GLN A 191 0.14 -17.05 7.40
N LYS A 192 1.23 -16.60 6.77
CA LYS A 192 1.88 -17.32 5.68
C LYS A 192 2.27 -18.75 6.09
N LYS A 193 2.89 -18.93 7.26
CA LYS A 193 3.26 -20.27 7.78
C LYS A 193 2.03 -21.15 8.00
N LYS A 194 0.93 -20.58 8.50
CA LYS A 194 -0.36 -21.30 8.67
C LYS A 194 -0.92 -21.75 7.32
N LEU A 195 -0.91 -20.88 6.32
CA LEU A 195 -1.37 -21.20 4.95
C LEU A 195 -0.46 -22.23 4.28
N ASP A 196 0.86 -22.14 4.44
CA ASP A 196 1.81 -23.16 3.98
C ASP A 196 1.51 -24.55 4.60
N ARG A 197 1.17 -24.58 5.89
CA ARG A 197 0.76 -25.82 6.58
C ARG A 197 -0.57 -26.34 6.04
N LYS A 198 -1.57 -25.47 5.82
CA LYS A 198 -2.85 -25.85 5.20
C LYS A 198 -2.64 -26.46 3.82
N LEU A 199 -1.83 -25.85 2.94
CA LEU A 199 -1.52 -26.40 1.62
C LEU A 199 -0.83 -27.77 1.69
N LYS A 200 0.13 -27.94 2.60
CA LYS A 200 0.74 -29.26 2.84
C LYS A 200 -0.30 -30.28 3.27
N GLN A 201 -1.19 -29.92 4.20
CA GLN A 201 -2.26 -30.78 4.67
C GLN A 201 -3.22 -31.18 3.53
N VAL A 202 -3.65 -30.24 2.69
CA VAL A 202 -4.48 -30.53 1.50
C VAL A 202 -3.80 -31.51 0.58
N SER A 203 -2.51 -31.32 0.32
CA SER A 203 -1.74 -32.23 -0.53
C SER A 203 -1.67 -33.65 0.03
N MET A 204 -1.62 -33.80 1.36
CA MET A 204 -1.62 -35.11 2.04
C MET A 204 -3.00 -35.75 2.04
N TRP A 205 -4.05 -35.00 2.41
CA TRP A 205 -5.42 -35.51 2.42
C TRP A 205 -5.90 -35.91 1.03
N ARG A 206 -5.51 -35.19 -0.02
CA ARG A 206 -5.78 -35.59 -1.40
C ARG A 206 -5.16 -36.96 -1.75
N LYS A 207 -3.94 -37.23 -1.29
CA LYS A 207 -3.28 -38.54 -1.49
C LYS A 207 -4.01 -39.64 -0.74
N VAL A 208 -4.33 -39.39 0.54
CA VAL A 208 -5.07 -40.35 1.38
C VAL A 208 -6.44 -40.64 0.80
N SER A 209 -7.20 -39.62 0.37
CA SER A 209 -8.51 -39.81 -0.25
C SER A 209 -8.42 -40.59 -1.56
N ALA A 210 -7.38 -40.35 -2.37
CA ALA A 210 -7.17 -41.11 -3.60
C ALA A 210 -6.85 -42.59 -3.33
N ILE A 211 -6.02 -42.86 -2.31
CA ILE A 211 -5.70 -44.23 -1.88
C ILE A 211 -6.95 -44.94 -1.34
N LEU A 212 -7.73 -44.28 -0.47
CA LEU A 212 -8.97 -44.84 0.09
C LEU A 212 -10.02 -45.14 -0.99
N LEU A 213 -10.23 -44.20 -1.93
CA LEU A 213 -11.13 -44.42 -3.06
C LEU A 213 -10.66 -45.60 -3.94
N GLY A 214 -9.34 -45.69 -4.20
CA GLY A 214 -8.76 -46.81 -4.95
C GLY A 214 -8.91 -48.16 -4.24
N ALA A 215 -8.65 -48.20 -2.94
CA ALA A 215 -8.78 -49.42 -2.13
C ALA A 215 -10.24 -49.89 -2.03
N ALA A 216 -11.18 -48.96 -1.82
CA ALA A 216 -12.61 -49.27 -1.79
C ALA A 216 -13.10 -49.82 -3.15
N ALA A 217 -12.67 -49.21 -4.26
CA ALA A 217 -13.00 -49.70 -5.60
C ALA A 217 -12.45 -51.11 -5.84
N ALA A 218 -11.20 -51.38 -5.45
CA ALA A 218 -10.60 -52.71 -5.56
C ALA A 218 -11.34 -53.76 -4.73
N ALA A 219 -11.73 -53.42 -3.49
CA ALA A 219 -12.50 -54.32 -2.62
C ALA A 219 -13.86 -54.69 -3.24
N VAL A 220 -14.59 -53.72 -3.79
CA VAL A 220 -15.87 -53.97 -4.48
C VAL A 220 -15.69 -54.93 -5.66
N VAL A 221 -14.63 -54.76 -6.47
CA VAL A 221 -14.34 -55.67 -7.60
C VAL A 221 -14.05 -57.10 -7.12
N ILE A 222 -13.22 -57.26 -6.08
CA ILE A 222 -12.89 -58.57 -5.51
C ILE A 222 -14.16 -59.26 -4.96
N CYS A 223 -14.98 -58.53 -4.20
CA CYS A 223 -16.24 -59.05 -3.67
C CYS A 223 -17.21 -59.48 -4.78
N SER A 224 -17.31 -58.72 -5.87
CA SER A 224 -18.13 -59.08 -7.04
C SER A 224 -17.69 -60.40 -7.69
N ILE A 225 -16.38 -60.62 -7.85
CA ILE A 225 -15.82 -61.86 -8.42
C ILE A 225 -16.15 -63.06 -7.53
N VAL A 226 -15.93 -62.94 -6.21
CA VAL A 226 -16.20 -64.01 -5.25
C VAL A 226 -17.69 -64.37 -5.22
N ALA A 227 -18.57 -63.38 -5.20
CA ALA A 227 -20.03 -63.59 -5.18
C ALA A 227 -20.54 -64.32 -6.44
N ALA A 228 -19.97 -64.01 -7.61
CA ALA A 228 -20.29 -64.71 -8.85
C ALA A 228 -19.82 -66.18 -8.84
N ALA A 229 -18.65 -66.45 -8.25
CA ALA A 229 -18.10 -67.80 -8.15
C ALA A 229 -18.91 -68.72 -7.21
N VAL A 230 -19.49 -68.18 -6.13
CA VAL A 230 -20.29 -68.95 -5.15
C VAL A 230 -21.77 -69.08 -5.51
N ALA A 231 -22.17 -68.70 -6.73
CA ALA A 231 -23.51 -68.85 -7.26
C ALA A 231 -24.63 -68.29 -6.35
N SER A 232 -24.44 -67.09 -5.80
CA SER A 232 -25.53 -66.31 -5.19
C SER A 232 -25.95 -65.18 -6.15
N PRO A 233 -26.87 -65.44 -7.11
CA PRO A 233 -27.29 -64.46 -8.11
C PRO A 233 -27.71 -63.10 -7.54
N PRO A 234 -28.47 -63.01 -6.41
CA PRO A 234 -28.92 -61.71 -5.89
C PRO A 234 -27.76 -60.86 -5.36
N VAL A 235 -26.79 -61.48 -4.69
CA VAL A 235 -25.64 -60.78 -4.10
C VAL A 235 -24.66 -60.35 -5.18
N ALA A 236 -24.43 -61.20 -6.18
CA ALA A 236 -23.62 -60.86 -7.35
C ALA A 236 -24.26 -59.71 -8.15
N ALA A 237 -25.59 -59.70 -8.33
CA ALA A 237 -26.30 -58.63 -9.00
C ALA A 237 -26.21 -57.29 -8.25
N ALA A 238 -26.38 -57.31 -6.92
CA ALA A 238 -26.26 -56.11 -6.08
C ALA A 238 -24.84 -55.52 -6.09
N LEU A 239 -23.81 -56.37 -6.02
CA LEU A 239 -22.41 -55.93 -6.07
C LEU A 239 -21.99 -55.48 -7.47
N ALA A 240 -22.46 -56.13 -8.53
CA ALA A 240 -22.25 -55.68 -9.91
C ALA A 240 -22.94 -54.32 -10.17
N ALA A 241 -24.13 -54.10 -9.59
CA ALA A 241 -24.81 -52.82 -9.63
C ALA A 241 -24.06 -51.72 -8.83
N ALA A 242 -23.48 -52.06 -7.68
CA ALA A 242 -22.63 -51.12 -6.93
C ALA A 242 -21.31 -50.81 -7.65
N ALA A 243 -20.72 -51.79 -8.34
CA ALA A 243 -19.53 -51.63 -9.18
C ALA A 243 -19.80 -50.84 -10.47
N SER A 244 -21.04 -50.85 -10.96
CA SER A 244 -21.48 -50.07 -12.11
C SER A 244 -21.90 -48.64 -11.77
N LEU A 245 -22.02 -48.30 -10.47
CA LEU A 245 -22.11 -46.90 -10.05
C LEU A 245 -20.90 -46.14 -10.60
N PRO A 246 -21.09 -44.93 -11.15
CA PRO A 246 -20.00 -44.19 -11.75
C PRO A 246 -19.03 -43.69 -10.66
N LEU A 247 -18.04 -44.52 -10.30
CA LEU A 247 -16.90 -44.14 -9.47
C LEU A 247 -16.16 -42.92 -10.06
N GLY A 248 -16.25 -42.74 -11.38
CA GLY A 248 -15.77 -41.55 -12.08
C GLY A 248 -16.45 -40.25 -11.65
N SER A 249 -17.75 -40.28 -11.34
CA SER A 249 -18.51 -39.10 -10.87
C SER A 249 -18.09 -38.69 -9.45
N MET A 250 -18.01 -39.64 -8.53
CA MET A 250 -17.68 -39.38 -7.12
C MET A 250 -16.21 -38.99 -6.93
N GLY A 251 -15.30 -39.60 -7.71
CA GLY A 251 -13.89 -39.20 -7.77
C GLY A 251 -13.68 -37.83 -8.40
N SER A 252 -14.46 -37.47 -9.42
CA SER A 252 -14.43 -36.13 -10.04
C SER A 252 -14.90 -35.05 -9.06
N TRP A 253 -15.99 -35.30 -8.32
CA TRP A 253 -16.51 -34.38 -7.30
C TRP A 253 -15.49 -34.15 -6.18
N ALA A 254 -14.95 -35.21 -5.56
CA ALA A 254 -13.95 -35.08 -4.50
C ALA A 254 -12.69 -34.34 -4.98
N LYS A 255 -12.23 -34.63 -6.20
CA LYS A 255 -11.09 -33.94 -6.81
C LYS A 255 -11.39 -32.45 -7.05
N SER A 256 -12.62 -32.12 -7.45
CA SER A 256 -13.07 -30.74 -7.66
C SER A 256 -13.11 -29.95 -6.35
N LEU A 257 -13.60 -30.55 -5.27
CA LEU A 257 -13.63 -29.93 -3.94
C LEU A 257 -12.22 -29.65 -3.42
N TRP A 258 -11.31 -30.62 -3.50
CA TRP A 258 -9.93 -30.43 -3.06
C TRP A 258 -9.20 -29.38 -3.89
N ARG A 259 -9.45 -29.32 -5.20
CA ARG A 259 -8.88 -28.27 -6.07
C ARG A 259 -9.39 -26.90 -5.68
N LYS A 260 -10.70 -26.72 -5.53
CA LYS A 260 -11.31 -25.44 -5.11
C LYS A 260 -10.70 -24.94 -3.79
N TYR A 261 -10.64 -25.80 -2.77
CA TYR A 261 -10.03 -25.44 -1.49
C TYR A 261 -8.51 -25.16 -1.59
N GLU A 262 -7.78 -25.92 -2.40
CA GLU A 262 -6.35 -25.67 -2.63
C GLU A 262 -6.10 -24.32 -3.32
N ASP A 263 -6.90 -23.99 -4.34
CA ASP A 263 -6.79 -22.76 -5.11
C ASP A 263 -7.15 -21.54 -4.24
N GLU A 264 -8.16 -21.66 -3.37
CA GLU A 264 -8.52 -20.65 -2.39
C GLU A 264 -7.39 -20.36 -1.39
N VAL A 265 -6.83 -21.40 -0.77
CA VAL A 265 -5.71 -21.24 0.18
C VAL A 265 -4.45 -20.70 -0.53
N LYS A 266 -4.24 -21.04 -1.81
CA LYS A 266 -3.17 -20.44 -2.62
C LYS A 266 -3.40 -18.96 -2.88
N ALA A 267 -4.63 -18.56 -3.19
CA ALA A 267 -4.97 -17.16 -3.43
C ALA A 267 -4.77 -16.31 -2.16
N GLU A 268 -5.23 -16.79 -1.00
CA GLU A 268 -4.94 -16.15 0.29
C GLU A 268 -3.44 -16.03 0.55
N ARG A 269 -2.68 -17.11 0.28
CA ARG A 269 -1.23 -17.12 0.47
C ARG A 269 -0.51 -16.14 -0.45
N GLN A 270 -0.97 -15.99 -1.69
CA GLN A 270 -0.43 -15.01 -2.63
C GLN A 270 -0.68 -13.59 -2.12
N LEU A 271 -1.91 -13.28 -1.71
CA LEU A 271 -2.25 -11.98 -1.13
C LEU A 271 -1.39 -11.65 0.09
N ILE A 272 -1.22 -12.60 1.02
CA ILE A 272 -0.35 -12.44 2.19
C ILE A 272 1.11 -12.23 1.78
N ASN A 273 1.60 -12.96 0.78
CA ASN A 273 2.96 -12.77 0.25
C ASN A 273 3.17 -11.38 -0.34
N ASP A 274 2.20 -10.85 -1.07
CA ASP A 274 2.28 -9.52 -1.68
C ASP A 274 2.30 -8.42 -0.61
N MET A 275 1.41 -8.51 0.39
CA MET A 275 1.42 -7.61 1.54
C MET A 275 2.74 -7.71 2.30
N GLN A 276 3.28 -8.92 2.48
CA GLN A 276 4.57 -9.14 3.15
C GLN A 276 5.72 -8.48 2.40
N PHE A 277 5.77 -8.65 1.07
CA PHE A 277 6.78 -8.01 0.22
C PHE A 277 6.71 -6.49 0.34
N ARG A 278 5.50 -5.93 0.23
CA ARG A 278 5.27 -4.48 0.33
C ARG A 278 5.65 -3.92 1.70
N THR A 279 5.28 -4.61 2.78
CA THR A 279 5.64 -4.22 4.15
C THR A 279 7.16 -4.15 4.34
N LYS A 280 7.92 -5.12 3.80
CA LYS A 280 9.39 -5.08 3.83
C LYS A 280 9.96 -3.89 3.06
N VAL A 281 9.37 -3.60 1.91
CA VAL A 281 9.76 -2.51 1.03
C VAL A 281 9.52 -1.15 1.72
N VAL A 282 8.47 -1.02 2.52
CA VAL A 282 8.22 0.16 3.39
C VAL A 282 9.18 0.24 4.57
N LEU A 283 9.52 -0.88 5.22
CA LEU A 283 10.51 -0.87 6.30
C LEU A 283 11.87 -0.37 5.83
N HIS A 284 12.33 -0.81 4.66
CA HIS A 284 13.57 -0.32 4.06
C HIS A 284 13.53 1.18 3.73
N ASP A 285 12.39 1.69 3.28
CA ASP A 285 12.19 3.13 3.08
C ASP A 285 12.29 3.91 4.39
N LEU A 286 11.64 3.42 5.45
CA LEU A 286 11.71 4.05 6.76
C LEU A 286 13.15 4.07 7.31
N GLU A 287 13.91 2.99 7.11
CA GLU A 287 15.34 2.95 7.45
C GLU A 287 16.15 4.00 6.67
N THR A 288 15.82 4.19 5.39
CA THR A 288 16.46 5.21 4.54
C THR A 288 16.11 6.62 5.00
N ILE A 289 14.83 6.89 5.31
CA ILE A 289 14.37 8.15 5.90
C ILE A 289 15.13 8.45 7.19
N ASN A 290 15.22 7.48 8.10
CA ASN A 290 15.91 7.65 9.38
C ASN A 290 17.40 7.96 9.21
N ARG A 291 18.07 7.27 8.27
CA ARG A 291 19.48 7.53 7.93
C ARG A 291 19.68 8.96 7.39
N LEU A 292 18.82 9.41 6.48
CA LEU A 292 18.88 10.76 5.92
C LEU A 292 18.59 11.82 6.99
N ALA A 293 17.57 11.62 7.83
CA ALA A 293 17.26 12.51 8.95
C ALA A 293 18.46 12.64 9.93
N ALA A 294 19.10 11.52 10.27
CA ALA A 294 20.29 11.51 11.11
C ALA A 294 21.47 12.27 10.46
N SER A 295 21.65 12.12 9.14
CA SER A 295 22.66 12.88 8.39
C SER A 295 22.41 14.39 8.45
N ILE A 296 21.16 14.82 8.24
CA ILE A 296 20.79 16.23 8.32
C ILE A 296 21.02 16.78 9.74
N GLN A 297 20.67 16.01 10.77
CA GLN A 297 20.92 16.40 12.16
C GLN A 297 22.42 16.53 12.47
N ALA A 298 23.26 15.67 11.87
CA ALA A 298 24.71 15.78 12.01
C ALA A 298 25.26 17.05 11.35
N GLU A 299 24.81 17.38 10.13
CA GLU A 299 25.20 18.62 9.44
C GLU A 299 24.71 19.87 10.19
N PHE A 300 23.49 19.86 10.73
CA PHE A 300 22.98 20.94 11.57
C PHE A 300 23.90 21.22 12.78
N LYS A 301 24.32 20.16 13.48
CA LYS A 301 25.23 20.27 14.64
C LYS A 301 26.62 20.80 14.24
N ARG A 302 27.12 20.43 13.06
CA ARG A 302 28.40 20.93 12.52
C ARG A 302 28.33 22.43 12.23
N ILE A 303 27.28 22.89 11.56
CA ILE A 303 27.07 24.32 11.29
C ILE A 303 26.98 25.12 12.60
N LEU A 304 26.25 24.61 13.61
CA LEU A 304 26.18 25.26 14.92
C LEU A 304 27.54 25.34 15.61
N HIS A 305 28.37 24.31 15.49
CA HIS A 305 29.70 24.30 16.08
C HIS A 305 30.58 25.40 15.49
N ASP A 306 30.59 25.54 14.16
CA ASP A 306 31.37 26.58 13.47
C ASP A 306 30.84 27.98 13.77
N ALA A 307 29.51 28.13 13.85
CA ALA A 307 28.86 29.38 14.21
C ALA A 307 29.26 29.84 15.63
N ASN A 308 29.33 28.91 16.59
CA ASN A 308 29.77 29.23 17.94
C ASN A 308 31.26 29.57 18.00
N PHE A 309 32.09 28.87 17.22
CA PHE A 309 33.51 29.20 17.09
C PHE A 309 33.71 30.63 16.55
N LEU A 310 32.89 31.04 15.57
CA LEU A 310 32.88 32.39 14.99
C LEU A 310 32.54 33.47 16.02
N ASP A 311 31.58 33.19 16.91
CA ASP A 311 31.16 34.11 17.98
C ASP A 311 32.27 34.33 19.02
N GLU A 312 33.00 33.25 19.35
CA GLU A 312 34.08 33.24 20.35
C GLU A 312 35.40 33.85 19.82
N HIS A 313 35.70 33.69 18.53
CA HIS A 313 37.00 34.05 17.93
C HIS A 313 36.82 35.03 16.76
N ARG A 314 36.54 36.31 17.08
CA ARG A 314 36.37 37.41 16.10
C ARG A 314 37.68 37.91 15.48
N ASP A 315 38.56 37.00 15.08
CA ASP A 315 39.81 37.35 14.41
C ASP A 315 39.60 37.39 12.88
N ALA A 316 39.93 38.51 12.24
CA ALA A 316 39.54 38.79 10.86
C ALA A 316 40.09 37.78 9.84
N SER A 317 41.29 37.24 10.12
CA SER A 317 42.00 36.28 9.25
C SER A 317 41.44 34.85 9.32
N ALA A 318 40.78 34.46 10.42
CA ALA A 318 40.16 33.13 10.57
C ALA A 318 38.70 33.12 10.07
N LEU A 319 38.09 34.31 9.96
CA LEU A 319 36.69 34.51 9.60
C LEU A 319 36.34 33.97 8.20
N THR A 320 37.19 34.25 7.21
CA THR A 320 36.96 33.83 5.82
C THR A 320 36.92 32.30 5.70
N LEU A 321 37.84 31.59 6.37
CA LEU A 321 37.88 30.13 6.36
C LEU A 321 36.66 29.50 7.04
N VAL A 322 36.22 30.05 8.18
CA VAL A 322 35.03 29.55 8.90
C VAL A 322 33.76 29.80 8.09
N VAL A 323 33.63 30.96 7.43
CA VAL A 323 32.50 31.27 6.55
C VAL A 323 32.45 30.34 5.34
N GLU A 324 33.61 30.04 4.73
CA GLU A 324 33.69 29.06 3.63
C GLU A 324 33.28 27.65 4.08
N ASP A 325 33.69 27.22 5.27
CA ASP A 325 33.33 25.92 5.83
C ASP A 325 31.83 25.84 6.15
N ILE A 326 31.26 26.88 6.76
CA ILE A 326 29.81 27.02 6.97
C ILE A 326 29.06 26.99 5.63
N ALA A 327 29.56 27.66 4.58
CA ALA A 327 28.95 27.64 3.26
C ALA A 327 28.94 26.25 2.62
N SER A 328 30.04 25.52 2.76
CA SER A 328 30.16 24.13 2.31
C SER A 328 29.17 23.22 3.04
N LYS A 329 29.13 23.29 4.38
CA LYS A 329 28.22 22.49 5.23
C LYS A 329 26.76 22.83 5.01
N SER A 330 26.41 24.12 4.87
CA SER A 330 25.06 24.58 4.52
C SER A 330 24.60 24.00 3.18
N SER A 331 25.49 23.93 2.20
CA SER A 331 25.18 23.34 0.89
C SER A 331 24.94 21.83 0.99
N CYS A 332 25.75 21.10 1.77
CA CYS A 332 25.53 19.69 2.08
C CYS A 332 24.21 19.43 2.81
N PHE A 333 23.88 20.28 3.79
CA PHE A 333 22.64 20.23 4.55
C PHE A 333 21.41 20.40 3.65
N MET A 334 21.42 21.41 2.74
CA MET A 334 20.33 21.64 1.79
C MET A 334 20.15 20.47 0.81
N LYS A 335 21.25 19.93 0.29
CA LYS A 335 21.21 18.73 -0.55
C LYS A 335 20.61 17.54 0.18
N ALA A 336 20.98 17.33 1.44
CA ALA A 336 20.43 16.24 2.24
C ALA A 336 18.92 16.41 2.49
N LEU A 337 18.43 17.65 2.67
CA LEU A 337 16.99 17.94 2.72
C LEU A 337 16.28 17.65 1.39
N ASP A 338 16.89 17.99 0.25
CA ASP A 338 16.36 17.66 -1.08
C ASP A 338 16.28 16.15 -1.30
N ASP A 339 17.34 15.43 -0.96
CA ASP A 339 17.40 13.97 -1.06
C ASP A 339 16.32 13.31 -0.17
N LEU A 340 16.13 13.82 1.05
CA LEU A 340 15.10 13.32 1.95
C LEU A 340 13.69 13.65 1.46
N LEU A 341 13.43 14.87 0.97
CA LEU A 341 12.14 15.26 0.41
C LEU A 341 11.75 14.36 -0.77
N SER A 342 12.68 14.20 -1.71
CA SER A 342 12.51 13.32 -2.88
C SER A 342 12.22 11.87 -2.45
N HIS A 343 12.91 11.39 -1.42
CA HIS A 343 12.68 10.05 -0.90
C HIS A 343 11.31 9.92 -0.23
N VAL A 344 10.90 10.85 0.63
CA VAL A 344 9.57 10.89 1.28
C VAL A 344 8.44 10.90 0.24
N ASP A 345 8.57 11.71 -0.81
CA ASP A 345 7.60 11.74 -1.91
C ASP A 345 7.51 10.38 -2.64
N HIS A 346 8.67 9.75 -2.86
CA HIS A 346 8.75 8.43 -3.47
C HIS A 346 8.08 7.35 -2.59
N VAL A 347 8.30 7.38 -1.28
CA VAL A 347 7.61 6.50 -0.32
C VAL A 347 6.10 6.68 -0.43
N GLY A 348 5.62 7.93 -0.39
CA GLY A 348 4.20 8.26 -0.49
C GLY A 348 3.57 7.71 -1.77
N LYS A 349 4.22 7.88 -2.93
CA LYS A 349 3.76 7.33 -4.21
C LYS A 349 3.71 5.79 -4.19
N ARG A 350 4.74 5.13 -3.66
CA ARG A 350 4.78 3.66 -3.56
C ARG A 350 3.74 3.09 -2.61
N ILE A 351 3.42 3.80 -1.52
CA ILE A 351 2.35 3.40 -0.60
C ILE A 351 0.99 3.45 -1.33
N ARG A 352 0.69 4.54 -2.04
CA ARG A 352 -0.54 4.66 -2.85
C ARG A 352 -0.66 3.53 -3.88
N GLN A 353 0.40 3.30 -4.67
CA GLN A 353 0.45 2.18 -5.61
C GLN A 353 0.26 0.83 -4.93
N SER A 354 0.82 0.65 -3.74
CA SER A 354 0.67 -0.59 -2.97
C SER A 354 -0.76 -0.83 -2.53
N ARG A 355 -1.47 0.22 -2.09
CA ARG A 355 -2.90 0.15 -1.78
C ARG A 355 -3.70 -0.28 -3.01
N THR A 356 -3.48 0.36 -4.15
CA THR A 356 -4.18 0.05 -5.41
C THR A 356 -3.96 -1.39 -5.86
N ILE A 357 -2.72 -1.89 -5.79
CA ILE A 357 -2.43 -3.26 -6.23
C ILE A 357 -3.05 -4.29 -5.27
N ILE A 358 -3.02 -4.05 -3.96
CA ILE A 358 -3.67 -4.96 -3.00
C ILE A 358 -5.19 -4.94 -3.18
N LEU A 359 -5.79 -3.77 -3.37
CA LEU A 359 -7.21 -3.62 -3.70
C LEU A 359 -7.62 -4.39 -4.95
N GLN A 360 -6.85 -4.29 -6.04
CA GLN A 360 -7.10 -5.02 -7.27
C GLN A 360 -7.06 -6.54 -7.03
N LYS A 361 -6.07 -7.02 -6.27
CA LYS A 361 -5.98 -8.44 -5.91
C LYS A 361 -7.18 -8.92 -5.09
N ILE A 362 -7.71 -8.07 -4.21
CA ILE A 362 -8.92 -8.36 -3.45
C ILE A 362 -10.14 -8.42 -4.38
N ALA A 363 -10.26 -7.48 -5.32
CA ALA A 363 -11.35 -7.49 -6.29
C ALA A 363 -11.34 -8.77 -7.16
N ASP A 364 -10.16 -9.20 -7.61
CA ASP A 364 -9.98 -10.44 -8.36
C ASP A 364 -10.23 -11.69 -7.51
N TYR A 365 -9.86 -11.66 -6.23
CA TYR A 365 -10.13 -12.73 -5.27
C TYR A 365 -11.64 -13.01 -5.11
N THR A 366 -12.48 -11.98 -5.24
CA THR A 366 -13.95 -12.10 -5.07
C THR A 366 -14.72 -12.54 -6.32
N LYS A 367 -14.06 -12.75 -7.47
CA LYS A 367 -14.71 -13.22 -8.71
C LYS A 367 -14.63 -14.74 -8.92
N SER A 368 -13.92 -15.47 -8.07
CA SER A 368 -13.76 -16.93 -8.10
C SER A 368 -14.58 -17.62 -7.02
#